data_AF-A0A7M2J254-F1
#
_entry.id   AF-A0A7M2J254-F1
#
_cell.length_a   1.000
_cell.length_b   1.000
_cell.length_c   1.000
_cell.angle_alpha   90.00
_cell.angle_beta   90.00
_cell.angle_gamma   90.00
#
_symmetry.space_group_name_H-M   'P 1'
#
loop_
_entity.id
_entity.type
_entity.pdbx_description
1 polymer ?
#
loop_
_entity_poly.entity_id
_entity_poly.type
_entity_poly.pdbx_seq_one_letter_code
_entity_poly.pdbx_strand_id
1 'polypeptide(L)'
;MSRLHMVNIDLSGVSSSEELHCVLKDALGFPGWYGCNWDAFWDAITGLVEMPEHLKISGWNMLSKRLPEDARLMHECLTEMKVEYPALASDVDFG
;
A
#
# COMPACT_ATOMS: atom_id res chain seq x y z
N MET A 1 7.11 -6.27 -18.36
CA MET A 1 7.21 -4.85 -17.96
C MET A 1 8.36 -4.74 -16.98
N SER A 2 9.06 -3.62 -16.93
CA SER A 2 10.14 -3.41 -15.95
C SER A 2 9.55 -2.87 -14.65
N ARG A 3 9.97 -3.42 -13.51
CA ARG A 3 9.65 -2.91 -12.18
C ARG A 3 9.77 -1.39 -12.11
N LEU A 4 8.76 -0.74 -11.55
CA LEU A 4 8.76 0.71 -11.35
C LEU A 4 9.82 1.07 -10.29
N HIS A 5 10.60 2.10 -10.56
CA HIS A 5 11.64 2.55 -9.61
C HIS A 5 11.03 3.21 -8.37
N MET A 6 10.03 4.08 -8.53
CA MET A 6 9.43 4.80 -7.41
C MET A 6 7.95 5.10 -7.66
N VAL A 7 7.13 4.91 -6.63
CA VAL A 7 5.72 5.32 -6.58
C VAL A 7 5.50 6.15 -5.32
N ASN A 8 4.80 7.28 -5.47
CA ASN A 8 4.43 8.16 -4.36
C ASN A 8 2.91 8.13 -4.19
N ILE A 9 2.45 7.91 -2.97
CA ILE A 9 1.03 7.89 -2.61
C ILE A 9 0.77 8.95 -1.56
N ASP A 10 -0.14 9.88 -1.87
CA ASP A 10 -0.59 10.89 -0.93
C ASP A 10 -1.88 10.46 -0.23
N LEU A 11 -1.77 10.21 1.08
CA LEU A 11 -2.87 9.79 1.94
C LEU A 11 -3.39 10.94 2.83
N SER A 12 -2.91 12.17 2.63
CA SER A 12 -3.32 13.34 3.44
C SER A 12 -4.82 13.67 3.31
N GLY A 13 -5.41 13.39 2.16
CA GLY A 13 -6.83 13.59 1.87
C GLY A 13 -7.74 12.47 2.36
N VAL A 14 -7.19 11.28 2.63
CA VAL A 14 -7.97 10.07 2.90
C VAL A 14 -8.74 10.20 4.21
N SER A 15 -10.00 9.79 4.15
CA SER A 15 -10.99 9.95 5.22
C SER A 15 -11.78 8.69 5.54
N SER A 16 -11.78 7.69 4.66
CA SER A 16 -12.39 6.37 4.91
C SER A 16 -11.51 5.21 4.42
N SER A 17 -11.81 4.00 4.90
CA SER A 17 -11.12 2.77 4.48
C SER A 17 -11.34 2.48 2.99
N GLU A 18 -12.54 2.74 2.47
CA GLU A 18 -12.83 2.60 1.04
C GLU A 18 -11.99 3.56 0.19
N GLU A 19 -11.86 4.82 0.62
CA GLU A 19 -11.03 5.81 -0.05
C GLU A 19 -9.56 5.40 -0.04
N LEU A 20 -9.07 4.88 1.10
CA LEU A 20 -7.71 4.34 1.22
C LEU A 20 -7.47 3.23 0.20
N HIS A 21 -8.36 2.23 0.16
CA HIS A 21 -8.25 1.10 -0.75
C HIS A 21 -8.32 1.53 -2.23
N CYS A 22 -9.14 2.52 -2.58
CA CYS A 22 -9.19 3.09 -3.92
C CYS A 22 -7.86 3.77 -4.30
N VAL A 23 -7.30 4.60 -3.41
CA VAL A 23 -6.03 5.29 -3.66
C VAL A 23 -4.88 4.28 -3.84
N LEU A 24 -4.82 3.24 -3.00
CA LEU A 24 -3.83 2.18 -3.11
C LEU A 24 -3.98 1.39 -4.41
N LYS A 25 -5.21 1.01 -4.77
CA LYS A 25 -5.53 0.29 -6.01
C LYS A 25 -5.03 1.06 -7.23
N ASP A 26 -5.36 2.34 -7.32
CA ASP A 26 -5.02 3.17 -8.47
C ASP A 26 -3.51 3.43 -8.55
N ALA A 27 -2.86 3.69 -7.41
CA ALA A 27 -1.43 3.99 -7.37
C ALA A 27 -0.54 2.77 -7.65
N LEU A 28 -0.93 1.59 -7.17
CA LEU A 28 -0.16 0.35 -7.32
C LEU A 28 -0.63 -0.51 -8.50
N GLY A 29 -1.66 -0.07 -9.23
CA GLY A 29 -2.17 -0.76 -10.42
C GLY A 29 -2.84 -2.11 -10.11
N PHE A 30 -3.55 -2.21 -8.99
CA PHE A 30 -4.25 -3.44 -8.62
C PHE A 30 -5.38 -3.79 -9.61
N PRO A 31 -5.74 -5.08 -9.75
CA PRO A 31 -6.78 -5.52 -10.68
C PRO A 31 -8.15 -4.87 -10.45
N GLY A 32 -8.96 -4.80 -11.51
CA GLY A 32 -10.31 -4.23 -11.44
C GLY A 32 -11.22 -4.90 -10.39
N TRP A 33 -11.00 -6.20 -10.14
CA TRP A 33 -11.70 -7.05 -9.18
C TRP A 33 -11.11 -7.02 -7.75
N TYR A 34 -10.22 -6.07 -7.45
CA TYR A 34 -9.70 -5.85 -6.10
C TYR A 34 -10.81 -5.69 -5.06
N GLY A 35 -10.76 -6.48 -3.98
CA GLY A 35 -11.84 -6.63 -3.00
C GLY A 35 -11.96 -5.54 -1.92
N CYS A 36 -11.10 -4.52 -1.95
CA CYS A 36 -11.10 -3.38 -1.01
C CYS A 36 -11.12 -3.79 0.48
N ASN A 37 -10.29 -4.76 0.85
CA ASN A 37 -10.04 -5.17 2.22
C ASN A 37 -8.56 -5.57 2.39
N TRP A 38 -8.13 -5.80 3.63
CA TRP A 38 -6.73 -6.08 3.95
C TRP A 38 -6.23 -7.45 3.47
N ASP A 39 -7.09 -8.47 3.43
CA ASP A 39 -6.73 -9.78 2.85
C ASP A 39 -6.47 -9.63 1.33
N ALA A 40 -7.35 -8.91 0.64
CA ALA A 40 -7.18 -8.61 -0.79
C ALA A 40 -5.96 -7.72 -1.04
N PHE A 41 -5.63 -6.80 -0.12
CA PHE A 41 -4.41 -5.99 -0.18
C PHE A 41 -3.17 -6.87 -0.12
N TRP A 42 -3.13 -7.81 0.83
CA TRP A 42 -2.04 -8.76 0.98
C TRP A 42 -1.85 -9.62 -0.28
N ASP A 43 -2.92 -10.21 -0.80
CA ASP A 43 -2.89 -10.98 -2.05
C ASP A 43 -2.33 -10.13 -3.20
N ALA A 44 -2.74 -8.86 -3.26
CA ALA A 44 -2.33 -7.97 -4.33
C ALA A 44 -0.83 -7.69 -4.32
N ILE A 45 -0.29 -7.24 -3.19
CA ILE A 45 1.12 -6.86 -3.08
C ILE A 45 2.06 -8.05 -3.15
N THR A 46 1.61 -9.26 -2.79
CA THR A 46 2.46 -10.48 -2.78
C THR A 46 2.40 -11.28 -4.07
N GLY A 47 1.31 -11.18 -4.86
CA GLY A 47 1.12 -12.08 -6.00
C GLY A 47 0.41 -11.52 -7.22
N LEU A 48 -0.21 -10.35 -7.16
CA LEU A 48 -1.02 -9.84 -8.28
C LEU A 48 -0.37 -8.67 -9.02
N VAL A 49 0.51 -7.91 -8.36
CA VAL A 49 1.23 -6.79 -8.98
C VAL A 49 2.72 -6.87 -8.73
N GLU A 50 3.48 -6.24 -9.61
CA GLU A 50 4.91 -6.00 -9.40
C GLU A 50 5.08 -4.72 -8.57
N MET A 51 5.41 -4.89 -7.29
CA MET A 51 5.63 -3.76 -6.38
C MET A 51 6.84 -2.91 -6.82
N PRO A 52 6.78 -1.58 -6.68
CA PRO A 52 7.89 -0.70 -7.03
C PRO A 52 9.13 -0.98 -6.17
N GLU A 53 10.30 -0.51 -6.59
CA GLU A 53 11.52 -0.56 -5.76
C GLU A 53 11.37 0.32 -4.51
N HIS A 54 10.87 1.54 -4.70
CA HIS A 54 10.60 2.49 -3.62
C HIS A 54 9.13 2.89 -3.57
N LEU A 55 8.55 2.86 -2.38
CA LEU A 55 7.18 3.29 -2.10
C LEU A 55 7.22 4.42 -1.08
N LYS A 56 6.85 5.63 -1.49
CA LYS A 56 6.78 6.78 -0.61
C LYS A 56 5.34 7.10 -0.23
N ILE A 57 5.05 7.08 1.05
CA ILE A 57 3.74 7.40 1.60
C ILE A 57 3.80 8.78 2.25
N SER A 58 3.04 9.75 1.73
CA SER A 58 2.87 11.07 2.37
C SER A 58 1.54 11.17 3.10
N GLY A 59 1.49 12.01 4.13
CA GLY A 59 0.28 12.19 4.94
C GLY A 59 0.05 11.07 5.95
N TRP A 60 1.06 10.23 6.22
CA TRP A 60 0.95 9.09 7.14
C TRP A 60 0.43 9.51 8.52
N ASN A 61 1.02 10.55 9.09
CA ASN A 61 0.60 11.10 10.38
C ASN A 61 -0.89 11.52 10.42
N MET A 62 -1.46 11.97 9.30
CA MET A 62 -2.87 12.35 9.22
C MET A 62 -3.75 11.10 9.11
N LEU A 63 -3.35 10.15 8.27
CA LEU A 63 -4.02 8.86 8.14
C LEU A 63 -4.05 8.12 9.47
N SER A 64 -2.92 7.96 10.17
CA SER A 64 -2.85 7.25 11.44
C SER A 64 -3.69 7.88 12.54
N LYS A 65 -4.02 9.18 12.44
CA LYS A 65 -4.94 9.86 13.37
C LYS A 65 -6.41 9.65 13.00
N ARG A 66 -6.73 9.60 11.70
CA ARG A 66 -8.10 9.46 11.20
C ARG A 66 -8.57 8.01 11.19
N LEU A 67 -7.70 7.12 10.71
CA LEU A 67 -7.94 5.70 10.50
C LEU A 67 -6.79 4.89 11.14
N PRO A 68 -6.71 4.88 12.49
CA PRO A 68 -5.59 4.25 13.19
C PRO A 68 -5.48 2.74 12.90
N GLU A 69 -6.61 2.06 12.77
CA GLU A 69 -6.64 0.62 12.52
C GLU A 69 -6.20 0.28 11.10
N ASP A 70 -6.73 0.99 10.10
CA ASP A 70 -6.30 0.82 8.70
C ASP A 70 -4.81 1.17 8.52
N ALA A 71 -4.31 2.21 9.17
CA ALA A 71 -2.89 2.55 9.14
C ALA A 71 -2.04 1.43 9.76
N ARG A 72 -2.49 0.84 10.87
CA ARG A 72 -1.80 -0.30 11.51
C ARG A 72 -1.74 -1.51 10.57
N LEU A 73 -2.88 -1.89 9.98
CA LEU A 73 -2.97 -3.03 9.08
C LEU A 73 -2.15 -2.82 7.79
N MET A 74 -2.19 -1.63 7.21
CA MET A 74 -1.33 -1.28 6.07
C MET A 74 0.15 -1.45 6.39
N HIS A 75 0.58 -0.92 7.54
CA HIS A 75 1.97 -1.01 7.98
C HIS A 75 2.39 -2.45 8.23
N GLU A 76 1.52 -3.25 8.86
CA GLU A 76 1.76 -4.68 9.10
C GLU A 76 1.93 -5.43 7.78
N CYS A 77 1.00 -5.31 6.83
CA CYS A 77 1.13 -5.97 5.52
C CYS A 77 2.43 -5.58 4.80
N LEU A 78 2.78 -4.29 4.76
CA LEU A 78 4.01 -3.85 4.08
C LEU A 78 5.28 -4.35 4.78
N THR A 79 5.28 -4.39 6.11
CA THR A 79 6.41 -4.90 6.89
C THR A 79 6.54 -6.41 6.76
N GLU A 80 5.43 -7.14 6.83
CA GLU A 80 5.38 -8.59 6.68
C GLU A 80 5.81 -9.03 5.28
N MET A 81 5.39 -8.30 4.24
CA MET A 81 5.87 -8.54 2.88
C MET A 81 7.40 -8.43 2.78
N LYS A 82 8.01 -7.46 3.49
CA LYS A 82 9.48 -7.29 3.52
C LYS A 82 10.19 -8.47 4.20
N VAL A 83 9.52 -9.14 5.14
CA VAL A 83 10.04 -10.33 5.82
C VAL A 83 9.86 -11.59 4.96
N GLU A 84 8.66 -11.82 4.43
CA GLU A 84 8.34 -13.05 3.68
C GLU A 84 8.88 -13.03 2.24
N TYR A 85 8.84 -11.88 1.58
CA TYR A 85 9.19 -11.71 0.17
C TYR A 85 10.17 -10.54 -0.05
N PRO A 86 11.37 -10.56 0.58
CA PRO A 86 12.29 -9.42 0.59
C PRO A 86 12.75 -8.97 -0.80
N ALA A 87 12.82 -9.88 -1.78
CA ALA A 87 13.21 -9.56 -3.16
C ALA A 87 12.12 -8.81 -3.94
N LEU A 88 10.85 -9.02 -3.56
CA LEU A 88 9.68 -8.42 -4.21
C LEU A 88 9.20 -7.17 -3.49
N ALA A 89 9.48 -7.06 -2.19
CA ALA A 89 9.05 -5.94 -1.35
C ALA A 89 9.66 -4.60 -1.82
N SER A 90 8.86 -3.55 -1.68
CA SER A 90 9.33 -2.18 -1.80
C SER A 90 10.12 -1.78 -0.55
N ASP A 91 11.06 -0.86 -0.72
CA ASP A 91 11.54 -0.06 0.40
C ASP A 91 10.53 1.07 0.66
N VAL A 92 9.92 1.06 1.84
CA VAL A 92 8.79 1.92 2.18
C VAL A 92 9.24 3.05 3.10
N ASP A 93 8.91 4.28 2.72
CA ASP A 93 9.13 5.49 3.51
C ASP A 93 7.78 6.12 3.91
N PHE A 94 7.56 6.25 5.22
CA PHE A 94 6.37 6.88 5.80
C PHE A 94 6.73 8.30 6.26
N GLY A 95 6.40 9.29 5.42
CA GLY A 95 6.68 10.71 5.65
C GLY A 95 5.68 11.45 6.53
#